data_AF-A0A7C7A3D6-F1
#
_entry.id   AF-A0A7C7A3D6-F1
#
_cell.length_a   1.000
_cell.length_b   1.000
_cell.length_c   1.000
_cell.angle_alpha   90.00
_cell.angle_beta   90.00
_cell.angle_gamma   90.00
#
_symmetry.space_group_name_H-M   'P 1'
#
loop_
_entity.id
_entity.type
_entity.pdbx_description
1 polymer ?
#
loop_
_entity_poly.entity_id
_entity_poly.type
_entity_poly.pdbx_seq_one_letter_code
_entity_poly.pdbx_strand_id
1 'polypeptide(L)'
;MPIVIHGTWIPDLDESFVNKGQFFLWFETRDIDTDYPNIPDNLGKLFPYACPLKNINKLIKSFDLPVSNLYKKSFVKFLLPTCDGKPIASLAIKKYIEREEEITLSDWAIPGIELDIDEAIFTLSSFIDFIEDPEEFIIGDDLTYWISITSYVENLVKSEQFLPDLVKNAQGDYYALWKFAGDPTTHKKTILSFTDNMPGICKNLHPGFIAKNLVEHFISVTLDHFIRNVKTSKIIEIILRAFPDYIESDFIKALLDSNIETLSVSLNFEAFYQRFNNWLDSHQKTYDIPFRLCFKLEEPEDQVGNWIVRFLLQGRDDPSLIVSAHEIWQ
;
A
#
# COMPACT_ATOMS: atom_id res chain seq x y z
N MET A 1 -25.98 -13.83 -11.70
CA MET A 1 -25.36 -13.11 -10.58
C MET A 1 -23.97 -12.90 -11.07
N PRO A 2 -23.49 -11.72 -10.76
CA PRO A 2 -22.15 -11.33 -11.08
C PRO A 2 -21.14 -12.29 -10.49
N ILE A 3 -19.98 -12.35 -11.16
CA ILE A 3 -18.74 -12.80 -10.56
C ILE A 3 -18.26 -11.72 -9.59
N VAL A 4 -17.76 -12.10 -8.42
CA VAL A 4 -17.16 -11.13 -7.50
C VAL A 4 -15.64 -11.28 -7.56
N ILE A 5 -14.91 -10.20 -7.85
CA ILE A 5 -13.46 -10.18 -7.71
C ILE A 5 -13.09 -9.80 -6.29
N HIS A 6 -12.15 -10.54 -5.72
CA HIS A 6 -11.63 -10.32 -4.38
C HIS A 6 -10.12 -10.16 -4.42
N GLY A 7 -9.57 -9.44 -3.45
CA GLY A 7 -8.15 -9.12 -3.38
C GLY A 7 -7.65 -8.91 -1.97
N THR A 8 -6.43 -9.37 -1.68
CA THR A 8 -5.74 -8.99 -0.45
C THR A 8 -4.24 -8.94 -0.59
N TRP A 9 -3.61 -8.04 0.16
CA TRP A 9 -2.16 -8.03 0.34
C TRP A 9 -1.71 -9.16 1.27
N ILE A 10 -0.61 -9.82 0.92
CA ILE A 10 0.03 -10.89 1.69
C ILE A 10 1.53 -10.57 1.78
N PRO A 11 2.02 -10.14 2.96
CA PRO A 11 3.46 -9.98 3.19
C PRO A 11 4.19 -11.31 3.03
N ASP A 12 5.41 -11.26 2.52
CA ASP A 12 6.28 -12.42 2.46
C ASP A 12 6.62 -12.88 3.90
N LEU A 13 6.56 -14.18 4.13
CA LEU A 13 6.82 -14.77 5.45
C LEU A 13 8.30 -15.05 5.68
N ASP A 14 9.16 -14.68 4.73
CA ASP A 14 10.60 -14.86 4.90
C ASP A 14 11.16 -13.85 5.92
N GLU A 15 12.23 -14.25 6.61
CA GLU A 15 12.92 -13.38 7.56
C GLU A 15 13.91 -12.44 6.84
N SER A 16 13.67 -12.12 5.56
CA SER A 16 14.54 -11.22 4.83
C SER A 16 14.36 -9.78 5.35
N PHE A 17 15.43 -9.00 5.29
CA PHE A 17 15.36 -7.59 5.70
C PHE A 17 14.42 -6.78 4.79
N VAL A 18 14.43 -7.10 3.49
CA VAL A 18 13.55 -6.48 2.51
C VAL A 18 12.19 -7.16 2.59
N ASN A 19 11.35 -6.67 3.50
CA ASN A 19 10.01 -7.21 3.69
C ASN A 19 9.14 -6.91 2.46
N LYS A 20 9.04 -7.89 1.57
CA LYS A 20 8.25 -7.83 0.34
C LYS A 20 6.84 -8.36 0.61
N GLY A 21 6.03 -8.40 -0.44
CA GLY A 21 4.78 -9.12 -0.41
C GLY A 21 4.15 -9.17 -1.78
N GLN A 22 3.02 -9.85 -1.84
CA GLN A 22 2.28 -10.10 -3.06
C GLN A 22 0.81 -9.74 -2.86
N PHE A 23 0.17 -9.30 -3.93
CA PHE A 23 -1.27 -9.07 -3.92
C PHE A 23 -1.97 -10.29 -4.52
N PHE A 24 -2.80 -10.95 -3.73
CA PHE A 24 -3.55 -12.13 -4.15
C PHE A 24 -4.93 -11.73 -4.64
N LEU A 25 -5.25 -12.04 -5.89
CA LEU A 25 -6.57 -11.87 -6.49
C LEU A 25 -7.25 -13.22 -6.73
N TRP A 26 -8.54 -13.28 -6.48
CA TRP A 26 -9.36 -14.45 -6.80
C TRP A 26 -10.78 -14.05 -7.19
N PHE A 27 -11.52 -15.00 -7.77
CA PHE A 27 -12.85 -14.75 -8.32
C PHE A 27 -13.87 -15.70 -7.70
N GLU A 28 -14.91 -15.16 -7.10
CA GLU A 28 -16.07 -15.91 -6.62
C GLU A 28 -17.09 -16.09 -7.76
N THR A 29 -17.50 -17.33 -7.97
CA THR A 29 -18.46 -17.79 -8.97
C THR A 29 -19.66 -18.44 -8.30
N ARG A 30 -20.80 -18.49 -9.01
CA ARG A 30 -21.99 -19.19 -8.52
C ARG A 30 -21.88 -20.71 -8.62
N ASP A 31 -21.26 -21.18 -9.69
CA ASP A 31 -21.24 -22.60 -10.01
C ASP A 31 -20.24 -23.29 -9.11
N ILE A 32 -20.70 -24.36 -8.45
CA ILE A 32 -19.83 -25.28 -7.76
C ILE A 32 -19.07 -26.04 -8.86
N ASP A 33 -17.87 -25.58 -9.17
CA ASP A 33 -16.95 -26.32 -10.03
C ASP A 33 -16.08 -27.21 -9.14
N THR A 34 -16.17 -28.52 -9.35
CA THR A 34 -15.33 -29.51 -8.66
C THR A 34 -14.12 -29.94 -9.50
N ASP A 35 -14.01 -29.47 -10.74
CA ASP A 35 -12.96 -29.85 -11.69
C ASP A 35 -11.73 -28.95 -11.55
N TYR A 36 -10.99 -29.19 -10.47
CA TYR A 36 -9.68 -28.63 -10.21
C TYR A 36 -8.60 -29.63 -10.62
N PRO A 37 -7.98 -29.48 -11.81
CA PRO A 37 -6.83 -30.30 -12.17
C PRO A 37 -5.62 -29.92 -11.30
N ASN A 38 -4.83 -30.92 -10.89
CA ASN A 38 -3.54 -30.74 -10.18
C ASN A 38 -3.65 -30.04 -8.81
N ILE A 39 -4.62 -30.43 -7.97
CA ILE A 39 -4.71 -29.97 -6.58
C ILE A 39 -3.50 -30.50 -5.79
N PRO A 40 -2.76 -29.64 -5.04
CA PRO A 40 -1.70 -30.11 -4.15
C PRO A 40 -2.24 -31.03 -3.03
N ASP A 41 -1.50 -32.11 -2.71
CA ASP A 41 -1.95 -33.15 -1.76
C ASP A 41 -2.29 -32.63 -0.35
N ASN A 42 -1.75 -31.48 0.07
CA ASN A 42 -1.92 -30.89 1.40
C ASN A 42 -2.80 -29.62 1.43
N LEU A 43 -3.59 -29.40 0.38
CA LEU A 43 -4.35 -28.16 0.24
C LEU A 43 -5.52 -28.04 1.23
N GLY A 44 -6.14 -29.17 1.61
CA GLY A 44 -7.33 -29.17 2.47
C GLY A 44 -8.62 -28.97 1.68
N LYS A 45 -9.65 -28.37 2.29
CA LYS A 45 -10.96 -28.17 1.66
C LYS A 45 -10.89 -27.02 0.65
N LEU A 46 -11.32 -27.27 -0.58
CA LEU A 46 -11.42 -26.25 -1.62
C LEU A 46 -12.67 -25.41 -1.48
N PHE A 47 -12.55 -24.09 -1.62
CA PHE A 47 -13.72 -23.21 -1.66
C PHE A 47 -14.52 -23.50 -2.94
N PRO A 48 -15.76 -24.03 -2.83
CA PRO A 48 -16.51 -24.55 -3.98
C PRO A 48 -16.99 -23.44 -4.92
N TYR A 49 -17.06 -22.20 -4.45
CA TYR A 49 -17.49 -21.03 -5.21
C TYR A 49 -16.31 -20.28 -5.84
N ALA A 50 -15.11 -20.85 -5.91
CA ALA A 50 -13.98 -20.17 -6.54
C ALA A 50 -13.87 -20.51 -8.04
N CYS A 51 -13.46 -19.55 -8.86
CA CYS A 51 -13.10 -19.82 -10.24
C CYS A 51 -11.84 -20.71 -10.32
N PRO A 52 -11.86 -21.85 -11.04
CA PRO A 52 -10.68 -22.69 -11.20
C PRO A 52 -9.52 -22.00 -11.91
N LEU A 53 -8.29 -22.33 -11.52
CA LEU A 53 -7.06 -21.77 -12.08
C LEU A 53 -6.99 -21.80 -13.62
N LYS A 54 -7.54 -22.85 -14.26
CA LYS A 54 -7.60 -22.99 -15.73
C LYS A 54 -8.49 -21.93 -16.40
N ASN A 55 -9.48 -21.40 -15.71
CA ASN A 55 -10.48 -20.47 -16.24
C ASN A 55 -10.14 -19.00 -15.98
N ILE A 56 -9.23 -18.70 -15.04
CA ILE A 56 -8.87 -17.32 -14.65
C ILE A 56 -8.51 -16.44 -15.87
N ASN A 57 -7.64 -16.90 -16.78
CA ASN A 57 -7.21 -16.09 -17.92
C ASN A 57 -8.37 -15.79 -18.89
N LYS A 58 -9.33 -16.71 -19.00
CA LYS A 58 -10.53 -16.50 -19.83
C LYS A 58 -11.41 -15.43 -19.20
N LEU A 59 -11.55 -15.46 -17.87
CA LEU A 59 -12.34 -14.52 -17.09
C LEU A 59 -11.75 -13.11 -17.13
N ILE A 60 -10.44 -12.96 -16.89
CA ILE A 60 -9.73 -11.68 -17.02
C ILE A 60 -9.97 -11.05 -18.39
N LYS A 61 -9.88 -11.85 -19.46
CA LYS A 61 -10.13 -11.38 -20.83
C LYS A 61 -11.59 -11.07 -21.13
N SER A 62 -12.55 -11.80 -20.57
CA SER A 62 -13.97 -11.58 -20.88
C SER A 62 -14.51 -10.29 -20.29
N PHE A 63 -13.97 -9.86 -19.14
CA PHE A 63 -14.35 -8.63 -18.46
C PHE A 63 -13.38 -7.47 -18.69
N ASP A 64 -12.40 -7.63 -19.60
CA ASP A 64 -11.34 -6.65 -19.87
C ASP A 64 -10.68 -6.12 -18.58
N LEU A 65 -10.40 -7.03 -17.63
CA LEU A 65 -9.89 -6.63 -16.32
C LEU A 65 -8.47 -6.08 -16.46
N PRO A 66 -8.11 -5.00 -15.75
CA PRO A 66 -6.80 -4.38 -15.81
C PRO A 66 -5.77 -5.18 -15.00
N VAL A 67 -5.58 -6.44 -15.38
CA VAL A 67 -4.65 -7.38 -14.77
C VAL A 67 -3.59 -7.74 -15.79
N SER A 68 -2.33 -7.51 -15.42
CA SER A 68 -1.15 -7.95 -16.17
C SER A 68 -1.19 -9.46 -16.45
N ASN A 69 -0.51 -9.95 -17.49
CA ASN A 69 -0.37 -11.39 -17.74
C ASN A 69 0.80 -12.04 -16.97
N LEU A 70 1.57 -11.22 -16.24
CA LEU A 70 2.67 -11.65 -15.40
C LEU A 70 2.12 -11.89 -14.00
N TYR A 71 1.79 -13.14 -13.70
CA TYR A 71 1.34 -13.54 -12.36
C TYR A 71 1.60 -15.02 -12.14
N LYS A 72 1.71 -15.41 -10.88
CA LYS A 72 1.77 -16.81 -10.49
C LYS A 72 0.39 -17.29 -10.06
N LYS A 73 -0.04 -18.44 -10.59
CA LYS A 73 -1.26 -19.11 -10.12
C LYS A 73 -0.94 -19.91 -8.87
N SER A 74 -1.74 -19.75 -7.83
CA SER A 74 -1.54 -20.44 -6.56
C SER A 74 -2.86 -20.68 -5.83
N PHE A 75 -2.76 -21.26 -4.64
CA PHE A 75 -3.87 -21.38 -3.72
C PHE A 75 -3.50 -20.76 -2.38
N VAL A 76 -4.40 -19.97 -1.81
CA VAL A 76 -4.24 -19.35 -0.49
C VAL A 76 -5.35 -19.82 0.44
N LYS A 77 -5.02 -20.10 1.71
CA LYS A 77 -5.99 -20.55 2.71
C LYS A 77 -6.56 -19.36 3.48
N PHE A 78 -7.89 -19.29 3.50
CA PHE A 78 -8.66 -18.30 4.23
C PHE A 78 -9.56 -18.98 5.26
N LEU A 79 -9.74 -18.31 6.39
CA LEU A 79 -10.78 -18.64 7.37
C LEU A 79 -12.09 -18.00 6.93
N LEU A 80 -13.00 -18.82 6.39
CA LEU A 80 -14.30 -18.35 5.90
C LEU A 80 -15.46 -18.78 6.81
N PRO A 81 -16.53 -17.97 6.90
CA PRO A 81 -17.76 -18.37 7.55
C PRO A 81 -18.30 -19.68 6.97
N THR A 82 -18.55 -20.65 7.84
CA THR A 82 -18.90 -22.03 7.51
C THR A 82 -20.07 -22.46 8.39
N CYS A 83 -21.07 -23.08 7.77
CA CYS A 83 -22.30 -23.56 8.39
C CYS A 83 -22.56 -24.97 7.87
N ASP A 84 -22.80 -25.94 8.74
CA ASP A 84 -22.96 -27.36 8.37
C ASP A 84 -21.84 -27.88 7.45
N GLY A 85 -20.60 -27.52 7.78
CA GLY A 85 -19.39 -27.92 7.03
C GLY A 85 -19.27 -27.34 5.62
N LYS A 86 -20.17 -26.45 5.20
CA LYS A 86 -20.17 -25.75 3.90
C LYS A 86 -19.85 -24.27 4.09
N PRO A 87 -19.04 -23.67 3.21
CA PRO A 87 -18.72 -22.26 3.34
C PRO A 87 -19.89 -21.41 2.86
N ILE A 88 -19.99 -20.19 3.37
CA ILE A 88 -21.03 -19.22 3.00
C ILE A 88 -20.48 -18.32 1.89
N ALA A 89 -21.13 -18.34 0.72
CA ALA A 89 -20.83 -17.45 -0.40
C ALA A 89 -21.03 -15.96 -0.05
N SER A 90 -20.26 -15.06 -0.65
CA SER A 90 -20.33 -13.62 -0.39
C SER A 90 -21.69 -13.01 -0.74
N LEU A 91 -22.31 -13.48 -1.83
CA LEU A 91 -23.62 -13.06 -2.34
C LEU A 91 -24.81 -13.88 -1.81
N ALA A 92 -24.63 -14.65 -0.73
CA ALA A 92 -25.71 -15.45 -0.16
C ALA A 92 -26.88 -14.58 0.35
N ILE A 93 -28.09 -14.84 -0.14
CA ILE A 93 -29.32 -14.06 0.16
C ILE A 93 -29.61 -14.00 1.68
N LYS A 94 -29.32 -15.08 2.43
CA LYS A 94 -29.38 -15.14 3.89
C LYS A 94 -27.99 -15.44 4.46
N LYS A 95 -27.09 -14.46 4.33
CA LYS A 95 -25.67 -14.62 4.69
C LYS A 95 -25.50 -14.99 6.17
N TYR A 96 -26.18 -14.30 7.09
CA TYR A 96 -26.00 -14.48 8.54
C TYR A 96 -27.30 -14.53 9.36
N ILE A 97 -28.47 -14.40 8.73
CA ILE A 97 -29.76 -14.26 9.42
C ILE A 97 -30.60 -15.52 9.18
N GLU A 98 -31.44 -15.90 10.16
CA GLU A 98 -32.36 -17.05 10.10
C GLU A 98 -31.67 -18.40 9.84
N ARG A 99 -30.53 -18.64 10.49
CA ARG A 99 -29.88 -19.97 10.48
C ARG A 99 -30.10 -20.67 11.83
N GLU A 100 -30.49 -21.94 11.76
CA GLU A 100 -30.64 -22.81 12.94
C GLU A 100 -29.28 -23.30 13.47
N GLU A 101 -28.29 -23.39 12.59
CA GLU A 101 -26.96 -23.94 12.86
C GLU A 101 -25.95 -22.82 13.17
N GLU A 102 -24.95 -23.15 13.99
CA GLU A 102 -23.87 -22.23 14.37
C GLU A 102 -22.92 -21.97 13.21
N ILE A 103 -22.58 -20.69 13.00
CA ILE A 103 -21.58 -20.27 12.02
C ILE A 103 -20.21 -20.26 12.69
N THR A 104 -19.28 -21.03 12.15
CA THR A 104 -17.88 -21.06 12.61
C THR A 104 -16.94 -20.64 11.49
N LEU A 105 -15.71 -20.26 11.83
CA LEU A 105 -14.66 -20.06 10.83
C LEU A 105 -13.95 -21.39 10.57
N SER A 106 -13.75 -21.73 9.31
CA SER A 106 -12.99 -22.92 8.90
C SER A 106 -12.05 -22.59 7.75
N ASP A 107 -10.96 -23.37 7.63
CA ASP A 107 -10.00 -23.21 6.55
C ASP A 107 -10.58 -23.66 5.21
N TRP A 108 -10.50 -22.77 4.22
CA TRP A 108 -10.82 -23.03 2.84
C TRP A 108 -9.68 -22.55 1.94
N ALA A 109 -9.20 -23.43 1.08
CA ALA A 109 -8.22 -23.10 0.07
C ALA A 109 -8.91 -22.50 -1.16
N ILE A 110 -8.43 -21.34 -1.58
CA ILE A 110 -8.98 -20.56 -2.66
C ILE A 110 -7.93 -20.47 -3.79
N PRO A 111 -8.25 -20.90 -5.02
CA PRO A 111 -7.42 -20.67 -6.20
C PRO A 111 -7.42 -19.19 -6.58
N GLY A 112 -6.27 -18.69 -7.01
CA GLY A 112 -6.16 -17.32 -7.49
C GLY A 112 -4.84 -17.05 -8.18
N ILE A 113 -4.50 -15.77 -8.25
CA ILE A 113 -3.25 -15.26 -8.82
C ILE A 113 -2.54 -14.38 -7.81
N GLU A 114 -1.22 -14.56 -7.73
CA GLU A 114 -0.29 -13.72 -6.98
C GLU A 114 0.32 -12.72 -7.96
N LEU A 115 0.08 -11.44 -7.70
CA LEU A 115 0.70 -10.31 -8.37
C LEU A 115 1.90 -9.86 -7.54
N ASP A 116 3.03 -9.58 -8.19
CA ASP A 116 4.11 -8.86 -7.52
C ASP A 116 3.71 -7.38 -7.31
N ILE A 117 4.62 -6.59 -6.73
CA ILE A 117 4.31 -5.20 -6.40
C ILE A 117 4.06 -4.32 -7.64
N ASP A 118 4.77 -4.55 -8.76
CA ASP A 118 4.59 -3.82 -10.01
C ASP A 118 3.19 -4.10 -10.57
N GLU A 119 2.82 -5.38 -10.65
CA GLU A 119 1.50 -5.78 -11.14
C GLU A 119 0.37 -5.37 -10.20
N ALA A 120 0.56 -5.50 -8.89
CA ALA A 120 -0.43 -5.12 -7.88
C ALA A 120 -0.77 -3.64 -7.98
N ILE A 121 0.24 -2.77 -8.08
CA ILE A 121 0.04 -1.33 -8.20
C ILE A 121 -0.63 -0.98 -9.51
N PHE A 122 -0.17 -1.54 -10.63
CA PHE A 122 -0.82 -1.34 -11.93
C PHE A 122 -2.31 -1.69 -11.85
N THR A 123 -2.62 -2.87 -11.31
CA THR A 123 -3.99 -3.36 -11.20
C THR A 123 -4.85 -2.51 -10.26
N LEU A 124 -4.40 -2.24 -9.03
CA LEU A 124 -5.17 -1.47 -8.05
C LEU A 124 -5.40 -0.04 -8.53
N SER A 125 -4.39 0.61 -9.12
CA SER A 125 -4.52 1.97 -9.64
C SER A 125 -5.47 2.02 -10.84
N SER A 126 -5.43 1.01 -11.70
CA SER A 126 -6.36 0.92 -12.85
C SER A 126 -7.80 0.63 -12.44
N PHE A 127 -8.01 -0.03 -11.30
CA PHE A 127 -9.36 -0.26 -10.77
C PHE A 127 -10.02 1.01 -10.18
N ILE A 128 -9.27 2.10 -9.92
CA ILE A 128 -9.83 3.36 -9.40
C ILE A 128 -10.89 3.93 -10.34
N ASP A 129 -10.63 3.87 -11.65
CA ASP A 129 -11.52 4.40 -12.69
C ASP A 129 -12.32 3.27 -13.40
N PHE A 130 -12.27 2.04 -12.88
CA PHE A 130 -12.95 0.91 -13.49
C PHE A 130 -14.46 0.99 -13.26
N ILE A 131 -15.23 0.84 -14.33
CA ILE A 131 -16.70 0.85 -14.29
C ILE A 131 -17.16 -0.61 -14.30
N GLU A 132 -17.63 -1.08 -13.16
CA GLU A 132 -18.23 -2.42 -13.05
C GLU A 132 -19.64 -2.46 -13.67
N ASP A 133 -20.04 -3.64 -14.14
CA ASP A 133 -21.43 -3.97 -14.46
C ASP A 133 -21.97 -4.89 -13.35
N PRO A 134 -22.72 -4.36 -12.36
CA PRO A 134 -23.16 -5.14 -11.21
C PRO A 134 -24.03 -6.37 -11.54
N GLU A 135 -24.56 -6.49 -12.77
CA GLU A 135 -25.28 -7.69 -13.20
C GLU A 135 -24.34 -8.86 -13.55
N GLU A 136 -23.13 -8.55 -14.02
CA GLU A 136 -22.14 -9.53 -14.52
C GLU A 136 -20.85 -9.60 -13.68
N PHE A 137 -20.42 -8.51 -13.06
CA PHE A 137 -19.16 -8.38 -12.33
C PHE A 137 -19.27 -7.37 -11.18
N ILE A 138 -18.80 -7.76 -9.99
CA ILE A 138 -18.73 -6.90 -8.80
C ILE A 138 -17.30 -6.87 -8.26
N ILE A 139 -16.81 -5.70 -7.89
CA ILE A 139 -15.62 -5.50 -7.07
C ILE A 139 -15.99 -5.74 -5.60
N GLY A 140 -15.37 -6.75 -4.98
CA GLY A 140 -15.59 -7.06 -3.57
C GLY A 140 -15.15 -5.92 -2.64
N ASP A 141 -15.76 -5.86 -1.45
CA ASP A 141 -15.44 -4.85 -0.43
C ASP A 141 -13.95 -4.90 -0.02
N ASP A 142 -13.34 -6.09 -0.03
CA ASP A 142 -11.90 -6.28 0.22
C ASP A 142 -11.02 -5.67 -0.86
N LEU A 143 -11.34 -5.85 -2.14
CA LEU A 143 -10.59 -5.21 -3.23
C LEU A 143 -10.79 -3.69 -3.21
N THR A 144 -12.03 -3.22 -3.02
CA THR A 144 -12.36 -1.79 -2.85
C THR A 144 -11.57 -1.16 -1.71
N TYR A 145 -11.43 -1.88 -0.59
CA TYR A 145 -10.62 -1.45 0.54
C TYR A 145 -9.15 -1.24 0.15
N TRP A 146 -8.52 -2.18 -0.57
CA TRP A 146 -7.13 -2.04 -1.00
C TRP A 146 -6.94 -0.94 -2.06
N ILE A 147 -7.90 -0.77 -2.98
CA ILE A 147 -7.93 0.35 -3.92
C ILE A 147 -7.88 1.69 -3.15
N SER A 148 -8.68 1.82 -2.08
CA SER A 148 -8.70 3.04 -1.26
C SER A 148 -7.35 3.36 -0.58
N ILE A 149 -6.62 2.33 -0.14
CA ILE A 149 -5.29 2.51 0.44
C ILE A 149 -4.29 2.89 -0.65
N THR A 150 -4.35 2.26 -1.83
CA THR A 150 -3.51 2.65 -2.98
C THR A 150 -3.73 4.12 -3.35
N SER A 151 -4.98 4.59 -3.42
CA SER A 151 -5.30 6.01 -3.65
C SER A 151 -4.74 6.92 -2.55
N TYR A 152 -4.75 6.47 -1.28
CA TYR A 152 -4.11 7.21 -0.19
C TYR A 152 -2.60 7.33 -0.40
N VAL A 153 -1.91 6.24 -0.74
CA VAL A 153 -0.46 6.27 -0.99
C VAL A 153 -0.12 7.13 -2.21
N GLU A 154 -0.90 7.05 -3.29
CA GLU A 154 -0.73 7.95 -4.43
C GLU A 154 -0.80 9.43 -4.04
N ASN A 155 -1.73 9.78 -3.14
CA ASN A 155 -1.86 11.15 -2.65
C ASN A 155 -0.67 11.58 -1.79
N LEU A 156 -0.08 10.66 -1.01
CA LEU A 156 1.17 10.93 -0.30
C LEU A 156 2.30 11.27 -1.27
N VAL A 157 2.44 10.50 -2.35
CA VAL A 157 3.47 10.74 -3.39
C VAL A 157 3.21 12.05 -4.13
N LYS A 158 1.97 12.29 -4.59
CA LYS A 158 1.57 13.53 -5.29
C LYS A 158 1.76 14.78 -4.43
N SER A 159 1.64 14.63 -3.11
CA SER A 159 1.83 15.72 -2.13
C SER A 159 3.26 15.80 -1.58
N GLU A 160 4.20 15.04 -2.15
CA GLU A 160 5.62 15.01 -1.74
C GLU A 160 5.82 14.68 -0.26
N GLN A 161 4.93 13.87 0.35
CA GLN A 161 4.97 13.50 1.77
C GLN A 161 5.88 12.28 2.02
N PHE A 162 7.08 12.33 1.49
CA PHE A 162 8.09 11.28 1.65
C PHE A 162 9.48 11.87 1.73
N LEU A 163 10.38 11.15 2.41
CA LEU A 163 11.79 11.45 2.46
C LEU A 163 12.59 10.17 2.26
N PRO A 164 13.84 10.29 1.77
CA PRO A 164 14.74 9.16 1.78
C PRO A 164 15.05 8.76 3.22
N ASP A 165 15.33 7.49 3.41
CA ASP A 165 15.82 6.93 4.65
C ASP A 165 16.98 5.99 4.38
N LEU A 166 17.84 5.82 5.38
CA LEU A 166 18.98 4.94 5.37
C LEU A 166 18.86 4.04 6.58
N VAL A 167 18.61 2.75 6.37
CA VAL A 167 18.36 1.80 7.45
C VAL A 167 19.50 0.80 7.52
N LYS A 168 19.87 0.42 8.75
CA LYS A 168 20.91 -0.56 9.03
C LYS A 168 20.27 -1.84 9.55
N ASN A 169 20.55 -2.99 8.93
CA ASN A 169 20.07 -4.29 9.42
C ASN A 169 20.89 -4.78 10.63
N ALA A 170 20.51 -5.94 11.19
CA ALA A 170 21.21 -6.54 12.33
C ALA A 170 22.66 -6.99 12.00
N GLN A 171 22.94 -7.30 10.74
CA GLN A 171 24.25 -7.69 10.22
C GLN A 171 25.17 -6.48 9.97
N GLY A 172 24.62 -5.26 10.03
CA GLY A 172 25.33 -4.00 9.82
C GLY A 172 25.32 -3.50 8.38
N ASP A 173 24.57 -4.15 7.49
CA ASP A 173 24.38 -3.73 6.12
C ASP A 173 23.41 -2.55 6.04
N TYR A 174 23.65 -1.68 5.05
CA TYR A 174 22.84 -0.48 4.83
C TYR A 174 21.89 -0.67 3.65
N TYR A 175 20.70 -0.10 3.78
CA TYR A 175 19.66 -0.09 2.76
C TYR A 175 19.09 1.32 2.62
N ALA A 176 18.89 1.76 1.39
CA ALA A 176 18.28 3.04 1.09
C ALA A 176 16.82 2.82 0.71
N LEU A 177 15.90 3.54 1.36
CA LEU A 177 14.45 3.36 1.24
C LEU A 177 13.79 4.73 1.13
N TRP A 178 12.56 4.79 0.62
CA TRP A 178 11.69 5.94 0.78
C TRP A 178 10.68 5.69 1.89
N LYS A 179 10.49 6.66 2.78
CA LYS A 179 9.53 6.57 3.88
C LYS A 179 8.61 7.77 3.92
N PHE A 180 7.44 7.54 4.52
CA PHE A 180 6.49 8.62 4.81
C PHE A 180 7.15 9.71 5.66
N ALA A 181 6.94 10.96 5.27
CA ALA A 181 7.50 12.13 5.95
C ALA A 181 6.51 13.29 6.06
N GLY A 182 5.21 13.00 6.08
CA GLY A 182 4.16 14.00 6.33
C GLY A 182 3.82 14.14 7.82
N ASP A 183 2.63 14.69 8.11
CA ASP A 183 2.15 14.86 9.47
C ASP A 183 1.90 13.52 10.20
N PRO A 184 2.68 13.17 11.25
CA PRO A 184 2.58 11.86 11.90
C PRO A 184 1.22 11.63 12.57
N THR A 185 0.59 12.69 13.09
CA THR A 185 -0.71 12.60 13.77
C THR A 185 -1.82 12.25 12.78
N THR A 186 -1.88 12.95 11.65
CA THR A 186 -2.83 12.65 10.58
C THR A 186 -2.59 11.25 10.01
N HIS A 187 -1.35 10.89 9.72
CA HIS A 187 -1.00 9.56 9.20
C HIS A 187 -1.43 8.43 10.15
N LYS A 188 -1.16 8.57 11.45
CA LYS A 188 -1.59 7.60 12.46
C LYS A 188 -3.11 7.47 12.53
N LYS A 189 -3.86 8.58 12.47
CA LYS A 189 -5.33 8.55 12.44
C LYS A 189 -5.85 7.82 11.20
N THR A 190 -5.24 8.06 10.03
CA THR A 190 -5.58 7.37 8.79
C THR A 190 -5.32 5.86 8.88
N ILE A 191 -4.16 5.43 9.40
CA ILE A 191 -3.85 4.02 9.61
C ILE A 191 -4.88 3.35 10.53
N LEU A 192 -5.27 4.01 11.63
CA LEU A 192 -6.29 3.49 12.54
C LEU A 192 -7.65 3.37 11.84
N SER A 193 -8.04 4.38 11.06
CA SER A 193 -9.27 4.33 10.27
C SER A 193 -9.28 3.15 9.29
N PHE A 194 -8.18 2.89 8.57
CA PHE A 194 -8.07 1.70 7.71
C PHE A 194 -8.12 0.40 8.52
N THR A 195 -7.42 0.35 9.64
CA THR A 195 -7.38 -0.82 10.54
C THR A 195 -8.80 -1.20 11.03
N ASP A 196 -9.58 -0.21 11.46
CA ASP A 196 -10.93 -0.40 12.01
C ASP A 196 -11.95 -0.82 10.94
N ASN A 197 -11.74 -0.39 9.69
CA ASN A 197 -12.63 -0.69 8.57
C ASN A 197 -12.16 -1.86 7.70
N MET A 198 -11.08 -2.55 8.06
CA MET A 198 -10.53 -3.66 7.26
C MET A 198 -11.53 -4.82 7.15
N PRO A 199 -11.93 -5.23 5.94
CA PRO A 199 -12.75 -6.41 5.72
C PRO A 199 -12.10 -7.67 6.31
N GLY A 200 -12.89 -8.51 6.98
CA GLY A 200 -12.36 -9.64 7.75
C GLY A 200 -11.53 -10.62 6.92
N ILE A 201 -11.89 -10.83 5.65
CA ILE A 201 -11.17 -11.74 4.74
C ILE A 201 -9.71 -11.30 4.49
N CYS A 202 -9.41 -9.99 4.55
CA CYS A 202 -8.06 -9.48 4.30
C CYS A 202 -7.04 -9.89 5.37
N LYS A 203 -7.48 -10.14 6.60
CA LYS A 203 -6.60 -10.49 7.74
C LYS A 203 -6.72 -11.94 8.19
N ASN A 204 -7.85 -12.58 7.90
CA ASN A 204 -8.16 -13.94 8.31
C ASN A 204 -7.62 -15.00 7.33
N LEU A 205 -6.34 -14.88 6.97
CA LEU A 205 -5.58 -15.94 6.31
C LEU A 205 -5.09 -16.96 7.35
N HIS A 206 -4.49 -18.06 6.89
CA HIS A 206 -3.81 -19.01 7.77
C HIS A 206 -2.31 -19.11 7.43
N PRO A 207 -1.38 -18.59 8.26
CA PRO A 207 -1.63 -17.83 9.50
C PRO A 207 -2.22 -16.44 9.22
N GLY A 208 -2.95 -15.90 10.21
CA GLY A 208 -3.59 -14.59 10.09
C GLY A 208 -2.63 -13.43 10.39
N PHE A 209 -2.98 -12.22 9.96
CA PHE A 209 -2.17 -11.02 10.15
C PHE A 209 -2.83 -10.03 11.11
N ILE A 210 -2.01 -9.25 11.82
CA ILE A 210 -2.49 -8.09 12.57
C ILE A 210 -2.83 -6.99 11.56
N ALA A 211 -4.10 -6.57 11.54
CA ALA A 211 -4.62 -5.59 10.57
C ALA A 211 -3.77 -4.32 10.46
N LYS A 212 -3.36 -3.75 11.60
CA LYS A 212 -2.49 -2.56 11.63
C LYS A 212 -1.17 -2.79 10.91
N ASN A 213 -0.50 -3.91 11.19
CA ASN A 213 0.77 -4.26 10.56
C ASN A 213 0.61 -4.46 9.05
N LEU A 214 -0.51 -5.05 8.61
CA LEU A 214 -0.79 -5.26 7.20
C LEU A 214 -0.97 -3.92 6.45
N VAL A 215 -1.68 -2.96 7.05
CA VAL A 215 -1.84 -1.60 6.50
C VAL A 215 -0.50 -0.87 6.47
N GLU A 216 0.24 -0.85 7.58
CA GLU A 216 1.56 -0.21 7.67
C GLU A 216 2.55 -0.79 6.66
N HIS A 217 2.53 -2.12 6.50
CA HIS A 217 3.37 -2.82 5.55
C HIS A 217 3.01 -2.47 4.11
N PHE A 218 1.74 -2.59 3.72
CA PHE A 218 1.30 -2.27 2.37
C PHE A 218 1.62 -0.81 2.01
N ILE A 219 1.29 0.15 2.90
CA ILE A 219 1.63 1.56 2.69
C ILE A 219 3.13 1.75 2.48
N SER A 220 3.98 1.12 3.30
CA SER A 220 5.43 1.28 3.21
C SER A 220 5.99 0.74 1.90
N VAL A 221 5.58 -0.47 1.50
CA VAL A 221 6.04 -1.12 0.25
C VAL A 221 5.54 -0.35 -0.96
N THR A 222 4.25 0.00 -1.00
CA THR A 222 3.65 0.73 -2.12
C THR A 222 4.21 2.14 -2.27
N LEU A 223 4.48 2.84 -1.15
CA LEU A 223 5.09 4.18 -1.19
C LEU A 223 6.49 4.14 -1.80
N ASP A 224 7.35 3.26 -1.29
CA ASP A 224 8.72 3.12 -1.77
C ASP A 224 8.75 2.74 -3.26
N HIS A 225 7.90 1.79 -3.65
CA HIS A 225 7.79 1.35 -5.03
C HIS A 225 7.30 2.45 -5.98
N PHE A 226 6.27 3.22 -5.59
CA PHE A 226 5.78 4.32 -6.41
C PHE A 226 6.89 5.34 -6.69
N ILE A 227 7.66 5.71 -5.67
CA ILE A 227 8.69 6.75 -5.79
C ILE A 227 9.85 6.28 -6.68
N ARG A 228 10.31 5.02 -6.53
CA ARG A 228 11.36 4.43 -7.37
C ARG A 228 10.98 4.40 -8.85
N ASN A 229 9.70 4.23 -9.15
CA ASN A 229 9.19 4.20 -10.52
C ASN A 229 8.89 5.59 -11.11
N VAL A 230 9.09 6.67 -10.36
CA VAL A 230 9.06 8.03 -10.92
C VAL A 230 10.33 8.26 -11.75
N LYS A 231 10.15 8.76 -12.98
CA LYS A 231 11.28 9.09 -13.85
C LYS A 231 12.21 10.11 -13.18
N THR A 232 13.45 9.70 -12.98
CA THR A 232 14.49 10.56 -12.44
C THR A 232 14.80 11.71 -13.39
N SER A 233 15.07 12.89 -12.82
CA SER A 233 15.50 14.06 -13.61
C SER A 233 16.88 13.84 -14.23
N LYS A 234 17.06 14.28 -15.48
CA LYS A 234 18.37 14.29 -16.16
C LYS A 234 19.45 15.01 -15.35
N ILE A 235 19.07 15.98 -14.52
CA ILE A 235 20.01 16.71 -13.66
C ILE A 235 20.66 15.75 -12.64
N ILE A 236 19.86 14.87 -12.03
CA ILE A 236 20.36 13.88 -11.06
C ILE A 236 21.30 12.90 -11.76
N GLU A 237 20.95 12.43 -12.97
CA GLU A 237 21.85 11.58 -13.75
C GLU A 237 23.20 12.25 -14.06
N ILE A 238 23.20 13.54 -14.38
CA ILE A 238 24.43 14.32 -14.62
C ILE A 238 25.26 14.42 -13.34
N ILE A 239 24.63 14.72 -12.20
CA ILE A 239 25.31 14.81 -10.90
C ILE A 239 25.96 13.47 -10.54
N LEU A 240 25.22 12.36 -10.66
CA LEU A 240 25.74 11.02 -10.34
C LEU A 240 26.91 10.60 -11.23
N ARG A 241 26.94 11.05 -12.49
CA ARG A 241 28.08 10.84 -13.41
C ARG A 241 29.27 11.73 -13.10
N ALA A 242 29.05 12.95 -12.61
CA ALA A 242 30.12 13.88 -12.26
C ALA A 242 30.81 13.54 -10.93
N PHE A 243 30.09 12.87 -10.02
CA PHE A 243 30.57 12.52 -8.68
C PHE A 243 30.44 11.02 -8.39
N PRO A 244 31.00 10.11 -9.22
CA PRO A 244 30.70 8.68 -9.13
C PRO A 244 31.23 8.00 -7.87
N ASP A 245 32.30 8.53 -7.27
CA ASP A 245 33.06 7.94 -6.15
C ASP A 245 32.69 8.56 -4.77
N TYR A 246 31.59 9.29 -4.69
CA TYR A 246 31.10 9.90 -3.45
C TYR A 246 30.12 8.97 -2.74
N ILE A 247 30.21 8.91 -1.40
CA ILE A 247 29.32 8.11 -0.56
C ILE A 247 27.84 8.52 -0.77
N GLU A 248 27.59 9.81 -0.95
CA GLU A 248 26.27 10.36 -1.26
C GLU A 248 25.74 9.82 -2.59
N SER A 249 26.61 9.62 -3.58
CA SER A 249 26.22 9.06 -4.88
C SER A 249 25.85 7.59 -4.78
N ASP A 250 26.52 6.81 -3.92
CA ASP A 250 26.14 5.41 -3.67
C ASP A 250 24.76 5.32 -3.00
N PHE A 251 24.50 6.20 -2.04
CA PHE A 251 23.18 6.32 -1.41
C PHE A 251 22.08 6.72 -2.40
N ILE A 252 22.31 7.75 -3.22
CA ILE A 252 21.33 8.22 -4.20
C ILE A 252 21.09 7.14 -5.28
N LYS A 253 22.13 6.46 -5.77
CA LYS A 253 21.96 5.35 -6.73
C LYS A 253 21.07 4.26 -6.12
N ALA A 254 21.30 3.87 -4.86
CA ALA A 254 20.48 2.86 -4.18
C ALA A 254 19.03 3.30 -3.95
N LEU A 255 18.76 4.59 -3.72
CA LEU A 255 17.39 5.13 -3.64
C LEU A 255 16.64 5.10 -4.98
N LEU A 256 17.36 5.22 -6.09
CA LEU A 256 16.81 5.27 -7.44
C LEU A 256 16.77 3.91 -8.13
N ASP A 257 17.40 2.89 -7.54
CA ASP A 257 17.27 1.53 -8.04
C ASP A 257 15.82 1.07 -7.94
N SER A 258 15.38 0.31 -8.93
CA SER A 258 14.09 -0.37 -8.94
C SER A 258 13.90 -1.30 -7.72
N ASN A 259 14.97 -1.89 -7.22
CA ASN A 259 14.93 -2.84 -6.11
C ASN A 259 15.66 -2.30 -4.87
N ILE A 260 15.14 -2.67 -3.70
CA ILE A 260 15.87 -2.47 -2.44
C ILE A 260 16.98 -3.52 -2.37
N GLU A 261 18.22 -3.06 -2.44
CA GLU A 261 19.41 -3.88 -2.30
C GLU A 261 20.36 -3.31 -1.24
N THR A 262 21.27 -4.16 -0.76
CA THR A 262 22.33 -3.75 0.15
C THR A 262 23.26 -2.76 -0.54
N LEU A 263 23.55 -1.65 0.12
CA LEU A 263 24.53 -0.68 -0.37
C LEU A 263 25.94 -1.29 -0.35
N SER A 264 26.62 -1.22 -1.48
CA SER A 264 28.06 -1.51 -1.56
C SER A 264 28.83 -0.32 -0.99
N VAL A 265 29.06 -0.33 0.32
CA VAL A 265 29.65 0.81 1.04
C VAL A 265 31.17 0.86 0.95
N SER A 266 31.72 2.07 0.77
CA SER A 266 33.15 2.35 0.94
C SER A 266 33.54 2.46 2.42
N LEU A 267 34.85 2.56 2.70
CA LEU A 267 35.35 2.84 4.06
C LEU A 267 34.75 4.17 4.57
N ASN A 268 34.23 4.20 5.80
CA ASN A 268 33.66 5.37 6.51
C ASN A 268 32.16 5.69 6.30
N PHE A 269 31.34 4.75 5.81
CA PHE A 269 29.89 4.97 5.65
C PHE A 269 29.13 5.23 6.97
N GLU A 270 29.63 4.75 8.11
CA GLU A 270 29.04 5.00 9.43
C GLU A 270 28.97 6.51 9.76
N ALA A 271 30.01 7.29 9.42
CA ALA A 271 29.99 8.73 9.68
C ALA A 271 28.94 9.44 8.82
N PHE A 272 28.72 8.98 7.58
CA PHE A 272 27.64 9.47 6.74
C PHE A 272 26.27 9.10 7.31
N TYR A 273 26.07 7.83 7.70
CA TYR A 273 24.85 7.33 8.34
C TYR A 273 24.46 8.17 9.57
N GLN A 274 25.39 8.44 10.47
CA GLN A 274 25.14 9.25 11.66
C GLN A 274 24.77 10.70 11.31
N ARG A 275 25.44 11.31 10.33
CA ARG A 275 25.10 12.66 9.85
C ARG A 275 23.72 12.71 9.22
N PHE A 276 23.36 11.70 8.43
CA PHE A 276 22.07 11.58 7.78
C PHE A 276 20.94 11.41 8.80
N ASN A 277 21.09 10.50 9.76
CA ASN A 277 20.11 10.31 10.83
C ASN A 277 19.89 11.57 11.67
N ASN A 278 20.96 12.31 12.01
CA ASN A 278 20.82 13.58 12.73
C ASN A 278 20.00 14.62 11.95
N TRP A 279 20.16 14.66 10.62
CA TRP A 279 19.34 15.50 9.76
C TRP A 279 17.88 15.04 9.73
N LEU A 280 17.64 13.74 9.61
CA LEU A 280 16.29 13.16 9.59
C LEU A 280 15.55 13.37 10.94
N ASP A 281 16.23 13.16 12.06
CA ASP A 281 15.72 13.43 13.41
C ASP A 281 15.33 14.91 13.58
N SER A 282 16.13 15.81 13.02
CA SER A 282 15.86 17.25 13.06
C SER A 282 14.59 17.60 12.27
N HIS A 283 14.36 16.93 11.14
CA HIS A 283 13.11 17.06 10.39
C HIS A 283 11.91 16.55 11.19
N GLN A 284 11.99 15.36 11.80
CA GLN A 284 10.89 14.80 12.58
C GLN A 284 10.48 15.69 13.76
N LYS A 285 11.45 16.28 14.47
CA LYS A 285 11.19 17.23 15.57
C LYS A 285 10.43 18.49 15.14
N THR A 286 10.42 18.82 13.84
CA THR A 286 9.62 19.95 13.31
C THR A 286 8.12 19.67 13.43
N TYR A 287 7.71 18.40 13.49
CA TYR A 287 6.32 18.02 13.70
C TYR A 287 5.86 18.16 15.16
N ASP A 288 6.78 18.14 16.12
CA ASP A 288 6.49 18.39 17.53
C ASP A 288 6.25 19.89 17.82
N ILE A 289 6.59 20.76 16.86
CA ILE A 289 6.33 22.20 16.98
C ILE A 289 4.81 22.42 16.85
N PRO A 290 4.16 23.08 17.82
CA PRO A 290 2.70 23.26 17.85
C PRO A 290 2.17 24.22 16.78
N PHE A 291 3.05 24.72 15.90
CA PHE A 291 2.75 25.63 14.81
C PHE A 291 3.15 25.02 13.45
N ARG A 292 2.44 25.43 12.40
CA ARG A 292 2.78 25.16 11.00
C ARG A 292 2.88 26.47 10.22
N LEU A 293 3.72 26.51 9.19
CA LEU A 293 3.75 27.62 8.25
C LEU A 293 2.43 27.67 7.48
N CYS A 294 1.82 28.85 7.37
CA CYS A 294 0.66 29.07 6.52
C CYS A 294 0.80 30.37 5.72
N PHE A 295 0.11 30.40 4.58
CA PHE A 295 0.09 31.53 3.66
C PHE A 295 -1.31 32.12 3.65
N LYS A 296 -1.40 33.45 3.80
CA LYS A 296 -2.64 34.17 3.60
C LYS A 296 -2.51 35.04 2.37
N LEU A 297 -3.37 34.80 1.39
CA LEU A 297 -3.52 35.65 0.22
C LEU A 297 -4.49 36.79 0.56
N GLU A 298 -4.02 38.03 0.44
CA GLU A 298 -4.81 39.23 0.69
C GLU A 298 -5.10 39.96 -0.61
N GLU A 299 -6.38 40.20 -0.85
CA GLU A 299 -6.88 40.95 -2.00
C GLU A 299 -6.53 42.44 -1.84
N PRO A 300 -6.11 43.12 -2.92
CA PRO A 300 -5.93 44.56 -2.90
C PRO A 300 -7.25 45.29 -2.66
N GLU A 301 -7.20 46.45 -1.98
CA GLU A 301 -8.38 47.28 -1.74
C GLU A 301 -9.01 47.85 -3.02
N ASP A 302 -8.19 48.04 -4.06
CA ASP A 302 -8.60 48.50 -5.39
C ASP A 302 -8.38 47.40 -6.44
N GLN A 303 -9.22 47.39 -7.49
CA GLN A 303 -9.14 46.42 -8.60
C GLN A 303 -7.81 46.44 -9.40
N VAL A 304 -6.94 47.41 -9.13
CA VAL A 304 -5.64 47.61 -9.80
C VAL A 304 -4.46 47.33 -8.86
N GLY A 305 -4.71 47.03 -7.59
CA GLY A 305 -3.64 46.80 -6.60
C GLY A 305 -2.95 45.44 -6.73
N ASN A 306 -1.87 45.27 -5.98
CA ASN A 306 -1.13 44.01 -5.92
C ASN A 306 -1.73 43.07 -4.86
N TRP A 307 -1.86 41.80 -5.21
CA TRP A 307 -2.13 40.74 -4.23
C TRP A 307 -0.93 40.55 -3.30
N ILE A 308 -1.19 40.37 -2.00
CA ILE A 308 -0.15 40.18 -0.99
C ILE A 308 -0.23 38.76 -0.46
N VAL A 309 0.90 38.03 -0.48
CA VAL A 309 1.03 36.75 0.23
C VAL A 309 1.74 37.01 1.55
N ARG A 310 1.03 36.82 2.66
CA ARG A 310 1.61 36.88 4.01
C ARG A 310 2.06 35.51 4.48
N PHE A 311 3.24 35.49 5.10
CA PHE A 311 3.80 34.33 5.78
C PHE A 311 3.41 34.40 7.25
N LEU A 312 2.75 33.36 7.74
CA LEU A 312 2.16 33.31 9.07
C LEU A 312 2.49 31.95 9.70
N LEU A 313 2.44 31.86 11.03
CA LEU A 313 2.40 30.59 11.75
C LEU A 313 0.98 30.34 12.26
N GLN A 314 0.45 29.15 12.03
CA GLN A 314 -0.86 28.72 12.51
C GLN A 314 -0.72 27.58 13.52
N GLY A 315 -1.49 27.63 14.61
CA GLY A 315 -1.57 26.54 15.57
C GLY A 315 -2.06 25.24 14.92
N ARG A 316 -1.41 24.11 15.22
CA ARG A 316 -1.81 22.78 14.71
C ARG A 316 -3.11 22.28 15.36
N ASP A 317 -3.26 22.50 16.67
CA ASP A 317 -4.43 22.06 17.44
C ASP A 317 -5.59 23.07 17.41
N ASP A 318 -5.26 24.35 17.19
CA ASP A 318 -6.23 25.43 17.04
C ASP A 318 -5.91 26.26 15.79
N PRO A 319 -6.59 25.98 14.65
CA PRO A 319 -6.39 26.72 13.40
C PRO A 319 -6.76 28.21 13.49
N SER A 320 -7.48 28.65 14.52
CA SER A 320 -7.81 30.07 14.72
C SER A 320 -6.63 30.87 15.29
N LEU A 321 -5.65 30.20 15.92
CA LEU A 321 -4.43 30.81 16.41
C LEU A 321 -3.47 31.07 15.24
N ILE A 322 -3.32 32.33 14.85
CA ILE A 322 -2.46 32.77 13.75
C ILE A 322 -1.53 33.87 14.25
N VAL A 323 -0.23 33.71 14.02
CA VAL A 323 0.82 34.67 14.40
C VAL A 323 1.56 35.12 13.15
N SER A 324 1.87 36.42 13.04
CA SER A 324 2.64 36.92 11.90
C SER A 324 4.09 36.43 11.96
N ALA A 325 4.62 35.91 10.85
CA ALA A 325 6.03 35.52 10.83
C ALA A 325 6.94 36.71 11.13
N HIS A 326 6.58 37.92 10.67
CA HIS A 326 7.33 39.14 10.93
C HIS A 326 7.48 39.45 12.43
N GLU A 327 6.48 39.12 13.25
CA GLU A 327 6.53 39.36 14.71
C GLU A 327 7.48 38.40 15.42
N ILE A 328 7.79 37.26 14.82
CA ILE A 328 8.64 36.21 15.40
C ILE A 328 10.12 36.39 15.02
N TRP A 329 10.40 36.99 13.86
CA TRP A 329 11.76 37.19 13.34
C TRP A 329 12.45 38.48 13.83
N GLN A 330 11.85 39.22 14.76
CA GLN A 330 12.52 40.31 15.50
C GLN A 330 13.41 39.75 16.61
#